data_AF-A0A923HSQ3-F1
#
_entry.id   AF-A0A923HSQ3-F1
#
_cell.length_a   1.000
_cell.length_b   1.000
_cell.length_c   1.000
_cell.angle_alpha   90.00
_cell.angle_beta   90.00
_cell.angle_gamma   90.00
#
_symmetry.space_group_name_H-M   'P 1'
#
loop_
_entity.id
_entity.type
_entity.pdbx_description
1 polymer ?
#
loop_
_entity_poly.entity_id
_entity_poly.type
_entity_poly.pdbx_seq_one_letter_code
_entity_poly.pdbx_strand_id
1 'polypeptide(L)'
;MTVKSIYPETVKLNEQQQKAFKSYEDVKGNKAFLASENGAYATFSSDVANSGLLRYTFSECQKKASAPCQIIGLNGTDYLKEYAKFSNASANAISRMKIRSEQYRLVEQQDWLMPEPDGPRIIDEGVHFATPTQVKAAKTIDTASLVELIKAEKIVLIHATMLADSDSETIPNAHVFDSAGIVYGQQSNKHQLDDSSIKNLEIIMRKIAPEKNQAIAVFCASPECWMSLNTIMRLHDLGYTNLHWYRGGLTAWMVAQLPTVKAVPFATVWAKQ
;
A
#
# COMPACT_ATOMS: atom_id res chain seq x y z
N MET A 1 19.10 -12.85 10.24
CA MET A 1 18.58 -12.89 8.85
C MET A 1 18.39 -11.46 8.40
N THR A 2 18.85 -11.13 7.20
CA THR A 2 18.71 -9.79 6.63
C THR A 2 17.40 -9.77 5.86
N VAL A 3 16.35 -9.19 6.44
CA VAL A 3 15.04 -9.05 5.77
C VAL A 3 15.24 -8.26 4.48
N LYS A 4 14.79 -8.81 3.34
CA LYS A 4 14.85 -8.09 2.07
C LYS A 4 14.00 -6.81 2.16
N SER A 5 14.66 -5.66 2.03
CA SER A 5 13.96 -4.37 1.96
C SER A 5 13.07 -4.32 0.72
N ILE A 6 11.85 -3.81 0.90
CA ILE A 6 10.92 -3.48 -0.20
C ILE A 6 11.32 -2.19 -0.94
N TYR A 7 12.34 -1.47 -0.45
CA TYR A 7 12.99 -0.34 -1.12
C TYR A 7 14.45 -0.69 -1.45
N PRO A 8 14.72 -1.74 -2.26
CA PRO A 8 16.05 -2.32 -2.36
C PRO A 8 17.06 -1.43 -3.12
N GLU A 9 16.60 -0.42 -3.84
CA GLU A 9 17.46 0.45 -4.65
C GLU A 9 17.22 1.89 -4.22
N THR A 10 18.24 2.52 -3.62
CA THR A 10 18.24 3.97 -3.50
C THR A 10 18.24 4.50 -4.93
N VAL A 11 17.17 5.19 -5.35
CA VAL A 11 17.11 5.79 -6.69
C VAL A 11 18.28 6.77 -6.81
N LYS A 12 19.31 6.38 -7.56
CA LYS A 12 20.42 7.25 -7.91
C LYS A 12 19.94 8.18 -9.02
N LEU A 13 19.76 9.45 -8.69
CA LEU A 13 19.30 10.44 -9.65
C LEU A 13 20.30 10.57 -10.80
N ASN A 14 19.83 10.46 -12.04
CA ASN A 14 20.61 10.80 -13.23
C ASN A 14 20.79 12.33 -13.34
N GLU A 15 21.58 12.80 -14.32
CA GLU A 15 21.87 14.23 -14.46
C GLU A 15 20.63 15.11 -14.62
N GLN A 16 19.61 14.63 -15.34
CA GLN A 16 18.36 15.37 -15.54
C GLN A 16 17.59 15.49 -14.23
N GLN A 17 17.47 14.38 -13.50
CA GLN A 17 16.80 14.34 -12.20
C GLN A 17 17.54 15.19 -11.16
N GLN A 18 18.88 15.20 -11.14
CA GLN A 18 19.68 16.05 -10.25
C GLN A 18 19.45 17.55 -10.51
N LYS A 19 19.41 17.96 -11.78
CA LYS A 19 19.11 19.36 -12.16
C LYS A 19 17.71 19.74 -11.69
N ALA A 20 16.72 18.89 -11.92
CA ALA A 20 15.35 19.12 -11.49
C ALA A 20 15.22 19.14 -9.94
N PHE A 21 15.97 18.29 -9.24
CA PHE A 21 15.98 18.23 -7.78
C PHE A 21 16.54 19.53 -7.17
N LYS A 22 17.61 20.09 -7.74
CA LYS A 22 18.12 21.43 -7.32
C LYS A 22 17.05 22.51 -7.46
N SER A 23 16.33 22.55 -8.59
CA SER A 23 15.23 23.51 -8.76
C SER A 23 14.10 23.27 -7.75
N TYR A 24 13.82 22.01 -7.40
CA TYR A 24 12.87 21.67 -6.33
C TYR A 24 13.31 22.22 -4.97
N GLU A 25 14.61 22.21 -4.64
CA GLU A 25 15.12 22.70 -3.35
C GLU A 25 14.80 24.18 -3.11
N ASP A 26 14.75 25.00 -4.18
CA ASP A 26 14.44 26.43 -4.12
C ASP A 26 12.94 26.75 -3.96
N VAL A 27 12.05 25.78 -4.25
CA VAL A 27 10.59 25.98 -4.14
C VAL A 27 10.19 26.17 -2.67
N LYS A 28 9.33 27.13 -2.36
CA LYS A 28 8.79 27.37 -1.00
C LYS A 28 7.45 26.66 -0.82
N GLY A 29 7.03 26.47 0.43
CA GLY A 29 5.75 25.83 0.78
C GLY A 29 5.81 24.31 0.69
N ASN A 30 4.63 23.66 0.64
CA ASN A 30 4.58 22.20 0.55
C ASN A 30 4.98 21.77 -0.85
N LYS A 31 5.90 20.82 -0.93
CA LYS A 31 6.50 20.35 -2.18
C LYS A 31 6.97 18.91 -2.08
N ALA A 32 6.77 18.15 -3.15
CA ALA A 32 7.24 16.78 -3.27
C ALA A 32 8.06 16.62 -4.55
N PHE A 33 9.12 15.81 -4.47
CA PHE A 33 9.90 15.36 -5.60
C PHE A 33 10.00 13.84 -5.56
N LEU A 34 9.50 13.19 -6.61
CA LEU A 34 9.55 11.75 -6.77
C LEU A 34 10.34 11.39 -8.02
N ALA A 35 11.06 10.28 -7.95
CA ALA A 35 11.88 9.78 -9.05
C ALA A 35 11.82 8.25 -9.13
N SER A 36 12.16 7.74 -10.31
CA SER A 36 12.28 6.31 -10.59
C SER A 36 13.65 5.98 -11.19
N GLU A 37 14.02 4.70 -11.12
CA GLU A 37 15.28 4.16 -11.64
C GLU A 37 15.46 4.41 -13.15
N ASN A 38 14.38 4.43 -13.92
CA ASN A 38 14.44 4.63 -15.38
C ASN A 38 14.53 6.09 -15.82
N GLY A 39 14.76 7.01 -14.88
CA GLY A 39 14.98 8.43 -15.16
C GLY A 39 13.72 9.30 -15.13
N ALA A 40 12.52 8.73 -15.04
CA ALA A 40 11.31 9.52 -14.88
C ALA A 40 11.25 10.18 -13.49
N TYR A 41 10.67 11.38 -13.43
CA TYR A 41 10.45 12.12 -12.19
C TYR A 41 9.18 12.99 -12.27
N ALA A 42 8.68 13.38 -11.11
CA ALA A 42 7.66 14.40 -10.98
C ALA A 42 7.96 15.29 -9.77
N THR A 43 7.58 16.56 -9.90
CA THR A 43 7.60 17.53 -8.81
C THR A 43 6.26 18.25 -8.79
N PHE A 44 5.77 18.53 -7.60
CA PHE A 44 4.58 19.34 -7.41
C PHE A 44 4.77 20.19 -6.16
N SER A 45 4.16 21.37 -6.15
CA SER A 45 4.09 22.25 -5.00
C SER A 45 2.69 22.79 -4.88
N SER A 46 2.20 22.91 -3.65
CA SER A 46 0.83 23.35 -3.40
C SER A 46 0.69 23.88 -1.98
N ASP A 47 -0.33 24.71 -1.77
CA ASP A 47 -0.73 25.14 -0.43
C ASP A 47 -1.61 24.08 0.28
N VAL A 48 -1.99 23.00 -0.41
CA VAL A 48 -2.78 21.90 0.16
C VAL A 48 -1.95 20.96 1.03
N ALA A 49 -2.63 20.12 1.80
CA ALA A 49 -2.04 19.11 2.68
C ALA A 49 -1.16 18.08 1.93
N ASN A 50 -0.26 17.43 2.67
CA ASN A 50 0.77 16.52 2.13
C ASN A 50 0.19 15.33 1.37
N SER A 51 -0.98 14.82 1.77
CA SER A 51 -1.64 13.65 1.19
C SER A 51 -2.08 13.89 -0.26
N GLY A 52 -2.71 15.03 -0.55
CA GLY A 52 -3.08 15.42 -1.91
C GLY A 52 -1.85 15.70 -2.78
N LEU A 53 -0.87 16.40 -2.23
CA LEU A 53 0.43 16.67 -2.86
C LEU A 53 1.14 15.36 -3.26
N LEU A 54 1.25 14.41 -2.35
CA LEU A 54 1.90 13.13 -2.60
C LEU A 54 1.12 12.29 -3.61
N ARG A 55 -0.21 12.15 -3.44
CA ARG A 55 -1.05 11.39 -4.37
C ARG A 55 -0.89 11.89 -5.81
N TYR A 56 -0.93 13.21 -5.99
CA TYR A 56 -0.72 13.82 -7.30
C TYR A 56 0.68 13.51 -7.86
N THR A 57 1.73 13.75 -7.06
CA THR A 57 3.11 13.60 -7.51
C THR A 57 3.45 12.14 -7.82
N PHE A 58 2.92 11.19 -7.04
CA PHE A 58 3.03 9.76 -7.31
C PHE A 58 2.36 9.40 -8.64
N SER A 59 1.11 9.80 -8.85
CA SER A 59 0.36 9.47 -10.07
C SER A 59 1.09 9.95 -11.33
N GLU A 60 1.59 11.19 -11.31
CA GLU A 60 2.36 11.76 -12.43
C GLU A 60 3.69 11.04 -12.67
N CYS A 61 4.44 10.75 -11.60
CA CYS A 61 5.71 10.05 -11.74
C CYS A 61 5.53 8.62 -12.25
N GLN A 62 4.62 7.87 -11.65
CA GLN A 62 4.36 6.47 -11.99
C GLN A 62 3.87 6.32 -13.43
N LYS A 63 3.02 7.25 -13.91
CA LYS A 63 2.56 7.28 -15.30
C LYS A 63 3.73 7.43 -16.27
N LYS A 64 4.65 8.37 -16.00
CA LYS A 64 5.85 8.58 -16.83
C LYS A 64 6.82 7.40 -16.76
N ALA A 65 6.99 6.82 -15.57
CA ALA A 65 7.92 5.73 -15.33
C ALA A 65 7.37 4.38 -15.84
N SER A 66 6.05 4.21 -15.92
CA SER A 66 5.42 2.88 -16.01
C SER A 66 5.94 1.92 -14.94
N ALA A 67 6.22 2.44 -13.74
CA ALA A 67 6.75 1.73 -12.58
C ALA A 67 6.49 2.54 -11.30
N PRO A 68 6.58 1.94 -10.09
CA PRO A 68 6.60 2.69 -8.84
C PRO A 68 7.73 3.73 -8.81
N CYS A 69 7.46 4.90 -8.22
CA CYS A 69 8.46 5.93 -7.96
C CYS A 69 8.75 6.03 -6.46
N GLN A 70 9.94 6.46 -6.09
CA GLN A 70 10.31 6.78 -4.71
C GLN A 70 10.20 8.28 -4.46
N ILE A 71 9.80 8.65 -3.25
CA ILE A 71 9.94 10.01 -2.76
C ILE A 71 11.42 10.26 -2.49
N ILE A 72 11.95 11.33 -3.08
CA ILE A 72 13.32 11.78 -2.83
C ILE A 72 13.30 12.93 -1.82
N GLY A 73 12.40 13.91 -2.06
CA GLY A 73 12.22 15.07 -1.20
C GLY A 73 10.75 15.29 -0.88
N LEU A 74 10.44 15.58 0.39
CA LEU A 74 9.12 16.02 0.83
C LEU A 74 9.25 17.16 1.84
N ASN A 75 8.82 18.36 1.47
CA ASN A 75 8.90 19.58 2.29
C ASN A 75 10.32 19.82 2.88
N GLY A 76 11.36 19.54 2.09
CA GLY A 76 12.77 19.65 2.52
C GLY A 76 13.29 18.44 3.33
N THR A 77 12.44 17.45 3.62
CA THR A 77 12.86 16.17 4.20
C THR A 77 13.49 15.28 3.13
N ASP A 78 14.71 14.81 3.38
CA ASP A 78 15.36 13.74 2.63
C ASP A 78 14.69 12.40 2.93
N TYR A 79 13.80 11.98 2.02
CA TYR A 79 12.89 10.87 2.27
C TYR A 79 13.56 9.49 2.11
N LEU A 80 14.73 9.44 1.45
CA LEU A 80 15.54 8.22 1.37
C LEU A 80 15.97 7.75 2.77
N LYS A 81 16.21 8.69 3.70
CA LYS A 81 16.47 8.37 5.10
C LYS A 81 15.24 7.79 5.80
N GLU A 82 14.04 8.22 5.45
CA GLU A 82 12.80 7.67 6.00
C GLU A 82 12.56 6.24 5.51
N TYR A 83 12.84 5.93 4.24
CA TYR A 83 12.81 4.54 3.73
C TYR A 83 13.86 3.65 4.41
N ALA A 84 15.06 4.17 4.68
CA ALA A 84 16.09 3.44 5.42
C ALA A 84 15.66 3.17 6.88
N LYS A 85 15.08 4.17 7.56
CA LYS A 85 14.50 4.00 8.90
C LYS A 85 13.39 2.94 8.91
N PHE A 86 12.47 2.98 7.94
CA PHE A 86 11.43 1.97 7.78
C PHE A 86 12.01 0.56 7.60
N SER A 87 13.02 0.41 6.73
CA SER A 87 13.64 -0.89 6.46
C SER A 87 14.31 -1.46 7.71
N ASN A 88 15.06 -0.62 8.44
CA ASN A 88 15.74 -1.03 9.68
C ASN A 88 14.73 -1.36 10.80
N ALA A 89 13.69 -0.53 10.96
CA ALA A 89 12.63 -0.77 11.93
C ALA A 89 11.86 -2.06 11.60
N SER A 90 11.59 -2.32 10.32
CA SER A 90 10.92 -3.54 9.87
C SER A 90 11.75 -4.78 10.15
N ALA A 91 13.04 -4.78 9.84
CA ALA A 91 13.93 -5.89 10.15
C ALA A 91 14.01 -6.19 11.65
N ASN A 92 14.12 -5.13 12.49
CA ASN A 92 14.09 -5.29 13.95
C ASN A 92 12.75 -5.86 14.43
N ALA A 93 11.63 -5.29 13.96
CA ALA A 93 10.29 -5.71 14.31
C ALA A 93 10.01 -7.18 13.94
N ILE A 94 10.45 -7.62 12.75
CA ILE A 94 10.31 -9.01 12.31
C ILE A 94 11.13 -9.96 13.19
N SER A 95 12.35 -9.58 13.57
CA SER A 95 13.21 -10.42 14.43
C SER A 95 12.61 -10.68 15.81
N ARG A 96 11.82 -9.74 16.34
CA ARG A 96 11.15 -9.82 17.65
C ARG A 96 9.67 -10.22 17.58
N MET A 97 9.18 -10.52 16.38
CA MET A 97 7.76 -10.78 16.13
C MET A 97 7.32 -12.07 16.86
N LYS A 98 6.48 -11.88 17.88
CA LYS A 98 5.91 -12.94 18.72
C LYS A 98 4.53 -12.50 19.19
N ILE A 99 3.52 -13.34 18.94
CA ILE A 99 2.16 -13.15 19.46
C ILE A 99 2.22 -13.23 21.00
N ARG A 100 1.62 -12.25 21.69
CA ARG A 100 1.58 -12.21 23.16
C ARG A 100 0.17 -12.21 23.74
N SER A 101 -0.83 -12.13 22.88
CA SER A 101 -2.25 -12.15 23.25
C SER A 101 -2.99 -12.96 22.20
N GLU A 102 -3.94 -13.76 22.63
CA GLU A 102 -4.80 -14.58 21.76
C GLU A 102 -6.15 -13.93 21.48
N GLN A 103 -6.40 -12.75 22.04
CA GLN A 103 -7.66 -12.01 21.89
C GLN A 103 -7.89 -11.54 20.46
N TYR A 104 -6.86 -11.50 19.62
CA TYR A 104 -6.99 -11.10 18.20
C TYR A 104 -7.94 -12.03 17.44
N ARG A 105 -8.07 -13.29 17.88
CA ARG A 105 -9.00 -14.26 17.28
C ARG A 105 -10.44 -13.78 17.37
N LEU A 106 -10.82 -13.05 18.42
CA LEU A 106 -12.16 -12.47 18.53
C LEU A 106 -12.43 -11.43 17.43
N VAL A 107 -11.40 -10.66 17.06
CA VAL A 107 -11.49 -9.69 15.97
C VAL A 107 -11.59 -10.41 14.62
N GLU A 108 -10.76 -11.44 14.40
CA GLU A 108 -10.74 -12.18 13.14
C GLU A 108 -12.01 -13.01 12.90
N GLN A 109 -12.55 -13.60 13.97
CA GLN A 109 -13.72 -14.49 13.94
C GLN A 109 -15.06 -13.74 13.98
N GLN A 110 -15.04 -12.40 14.06
CA GLN A 110 -16.27 -11.61 14.00
C GLN A 110 -17.02 -11.89 12.70
N ASP A 111 -18.19 -12.49 12.80
CA ASP A 111 -19.04 -12.85 11.67
C ASP A 111 -20.33 -12.01 11.71
N TRP A 112 -20.61 -11.33 10.61
CA TRP A 112 -21.84 -10.56 10.40
C TRP A 112 -22.86 -11.31 9.54
N LEU A 113 -22.57 -12.58 9.21
CA LEU A 113 -23.37 -13.42 8.32
C LEU A 113 -23.58 -12.79 6.94
N MET A 114 -22.58 -12.01 6.50
CA MET A 114 -22.60 -11.37 5.18
C MET A 114 -22.35 -12.42 4.10
N PRO A 115 -23.16 -12.45 3.03
CA PRO A 115 -22.89 -13.32 1.89
C PRO A 115 -21.62 -12.88 1.16
N GLU A 116 -21.10 -13.76 0.30
CA GLU A 116 -20.08 -13.36 -0.66
C GLU A 116 -20.65 -12.26 -1.57
N PRO A 117 -19.95 -11.12 -1.72
CA PRO A 117 -20.41 -10.04 -2.57
C PRO A 117 -20.26 -10.35 -4.06
N ASP A 118 -21.22 -9.89 -4.86
CA ASP A 118 -21.21 -10.02 -6.32
C ASP A 118 -20.18 -9.11 -7.02
N GLY A 119 -19.58 -8.18 -6.28
CA GLY A 119 -18.59 -7.24 -6.80
C GLY A 119 -18.00 -6.33 -5.72
N PRO A 120 -17.10 -5.41 -6.11
CA PRO A 120 -16.48 -4.49 -5.17
C PRO A 120 -17.49 -3.45 -4.65
N ARG A 121 -17.29 -3.01 -3.41
CA ARG A 121 -18.06 -1.92 -2.80
C ARG A 121 -17.57 -0.56 -3.30
N ILE A 122 -18.48 0.28 -3.77
CA ILE A 122 -18.15 1.63 -4.24
C ILE A 122 -17.94 2.61 -3.08
N ILE A 123 -17.12 3.64 -3.28
CA ILE A 123 -16.75 4.61 -2.26
C ILE A 123 -17.95 5.39 -1.69
N ASP A 124 -18.98 5.64 -2.51
CA ASP A 124 -20.19 6.34 -2.11
C ASP A 124 -21.02 5.57 -1.06
N GLU A 125 -20.83 4.24 -0.97
CA GLU A 125 -21.44 3.40 0.06
C GLU A 125 -20.62 3.35 1.36
N GLY A 126 -19.47 4.01 1.39
CA GLY A 126 -18.52 3.99 2.51
C GLY A 126 -17.64 2.74 2.53
N VAL A 127 -16.39 2.89 2.97
CA VAL A 127 -15.38 1.81 2.97
C VAL A 127 -15.31 1.02 4.29
N HIS A 128 -16.06 1.44 5.32
CA HIS A 128 -16.16 0.77 6.60
C HIS A 128 -17.56 0.20 6.76
N PHE A 129 -17.70 -1.10 6.55
CA PHE A 129 -18.97 -1.83 6.63
C PHE A 129 -18.72 -3.31 6.87
N ALA A 130 -19.72 -4.05 7.36
CA ALA A 130 -19.64 -5.50 7.54
C ALA A 130 -19.13 -6.21 6.27
N THR A 131 -18.17 -7.12 6.45
CA THR A 131 -17.59 -7.94 5.37
C THR A 131 -17.86 -9.43 5.61
N PRO A 132 -17.91 -10.28 4.56
CA PRO A 132 -17.96 -11.73 4.74
C PRO A 132 -16.70 -12.23 5.46
N THR A 133 -16.76 -13.45 6.00
CA THR A 133 -15.58 -14.09 6.63
C THR A 133 -14.66 -14.74 5.60
N GLN A 134 -15.16 -15.03 4.40
CA GLN A 134 -14.45 -15.69 3.30
C GLN A 134 -14.94 -15.19 1.94
N VAL A 135 -14.10 -15.27 0.92
CA VAL A 135 -14.41 -14.99 -0.49
C VAL A 135 -13.68 -15.97 -1.39
N LYS A 136 -14.20 -16.25 -2.59
CA LYS A 136 -13.53 -17.14 -3.56
C LYS A 136 -12.21 -16.58 -4.06
N ALA A 137 -12.11 -15.26 -4.15
CA ALA A 137 -10.95 -14.55 -4.69
C ALA A 137 -9.67 -14.74 -3.86
N ALA A 138 -9.77 -15.13 -2.57
CA ALA A 138 -8.61 -15.28 -1.70
C ALA A 138 -8.87 -16.19 -0.50
N LYS A 139 -7.81 -16.78 0.04
CA LYS A 139 -7.85 -17.44 1.34
C LYS A 139 -7.82 -16.39 2.45
N THR A 140 -8.82 -16.36 3.34
CA THR A 140 -8.71 -15.58 4.58
C THR A 140 -7.57 -16.16 5.44
N ILE A 141 -6.59 -15.33 5.81
CA ILE A 141 -5.42 -15.73 6.61
C ILE A 141 -5.54 -15.18 8.02
N ASP A 142 -5.15 -16.00 9.02
CA ASP A 142 -5.10 -15.57 10.43
C ASP A 142 -3.74 -14.92 10.78
N THR A 143 -3.68 -14.24 11.92
CA THR A 143 -2.48 -13.56 12.40
C THR A 143 -1.30 -14.51 12.55
N ALA A 144 -1.51 -15.72 13.07
CA ALA A 144 -0.43 -16.68 13.32
C ALA A 144 0.24 -17.15 12.02
N SER A 145 -0.56 -17.56 11.04
CA SER A 145 -0.10 -17.97 9.71
C SER A 145 0.58 -16.81 8.98
N LEU A 146 0.04 -15.58 9.11
CA LEU A 146 0.66 -14.41 8.49
C LEU A 146 2.05 -14.12 9.09
N VAL A 147 2.19 -14.20 10.42
CA VAL A 147 3.48 -14.04 11.11
C VAL A 147 4.51 -15.05 10.61
N GLU A 148 4.12 -16.31 10.42
CA GLU A 148 5.01 -17.36 9.88
C GLU A 148 5.49 -17.03 8.47
N LEU A 149 4.58 -16.61 7.58
CA LEU A 149 4.93 -16.27 6.19
C LEU A 149 5.81 -15.02 6.10
N ILE A 150 5.59 -14.02 6.96
CA ILE A 150 6.43 -12.83 7.05
C ILE A 150 7.84 -13.20 7.50
N LYS A 151 7.97 -13.98 8.59
CA LYS A 151 9.28 -14.39 9.12
C LYS A 151 10.05 -15.30 8.16
N ALA A 152 9.34 -16.06 7.32
CA ALA A 152 9.94 -16.89 6.28
C ALA A 152 10.28 -16.10 4.99
N GLU A 153 9.94 -14.81 4.91
CA GLU A 153 10.09 -13.97 3.71
C GLU A 153 9.38 -14.57 2.48
N LYS A 154 8.23 -15.22 2.70
CA LYS A 154 7.47 -15.95 1.67
C LYS A 154 6.22 -15.23 1.18
N ILE A 155 5.96 -14.00 1.63
CA ILE A 155 4.74 -13.27 1.30
C ILE A 155 5.00 -11.79 1.03
N VAL A 156 4.35 -11.28 -0.01
CA VAL A 156 4.28 -9.84 -0.30
C VAL A 156 3.13 -9.25 0.52
N LEU A 157 3.41 -8.21 1.29
CA LEU A 157 2.40 -7.52 2.11
C LEU A 157 1.95 -6.23 1.43
N ILE A 158 0.63 -6.05 1.31
CA ILE A 158 0.01 -4.82 0.82
C ILE A 158 -0.89 -4.25 1.91
N HIS A 159 -0.58 -3.03 2.34
CA HIS A 159 -1.45 -2.22 3.20
C HIS A 159 -2.31 -1.32 2.31
N ALA A 160 -3.57 -1.70 2.09
CA ALA A 160 -4.53 -0.93 1.32
C ALA A 160 -5.13 0.18 2.19
N THR A 161 -4.74 1.43 1.94
CA THR A 161 -5.13 2.60 2.75
C THR A 161 -5.24 3.86 1.89
N MET A 162 -5.56 5.00 2.51
CA MET A 162 -5.32 6.32 1.94
C MET A 162 -4.04 6.92 2.54
N LEU A 163 -3.31 7.74 1.77
CA LEU A 163 -2.23 8.57 2.31
C LEU A 163 -2.83 9.56 3.32
N ALA A 164 -2.29 9.54 4.53
CA ALA A 164 -2.59 10.51 5.58
C ALA A 164 -1.35 11.38 5.85
N ASP A 165 -1.57 12.57 6.40
CA ASP A 165 -0.53 13.60 6.50
C ASP A 165 0.56 13.32 7.54
N SER A 166 0.39 12.38 8.48
CA SER A 166 1.46 11.86 9.36
C SER A 166 1.07 10.64 10.22
N ASP A 167 2.09 9.95 10.73
CA ASP A 167 2.09 8.94 11.82
C ASP A 167 1.17 7.70 11.71
N SER A 168 0.76 7.34 10.50
CA SER A 168 0.15 6.02 10.29
C SER A 168 1.17 4.91 10.53
N GLU A 169 0.70 3.84 11.16
CA GLU A 169 1.48 2.61 11.37
C GLU A 169 1.13 1.55 10.34
N THR A 170 2.03 0.60 10.14
CA THR A 170 1.80 -0.56 9.28
C THR A 170 2.50 -1.80 9.81
N ILE A 171 2.13 -2.95 9.25
CA ILE A 171 2.83 -4.22 9.50
C ILE A 171 4.26 -4.10 8.94
N PRO A 172 5.30 -4.56 9.67
CA PRO A 172 6.67 -4.55 9.20
C PRO A 172 6.82 -5.08 7.76
N ASN A 173 7.56 -4.34 6.94
CA ASN A 173 7.83 -4.67 5.53
C ASN A 173 6.59 -4.68 4.59
N ALA A 174 5.50 -4.00 4.96
CA ALA A 174 4.34 -3.82 4.08
C ALA A 174 4.50 -2.70 3.05
N HIS A 175 3.99 -2.93 1.84
CA HIS A 175 3.87 -1.91 0.79
C HIS A 175 2.59 -1.10 1.04
N VAL A 176 2.74 0.20 1.34
CA VAL A 176 1.60 1.08 1.61
C VAL A 176 1.05 1.61 0.28
N PHE A 177 -0.11 1.10 -0.11
CA PHE A 177 -0.76 1.46 -1.36
C PHE A 177 -1.91 2.43 -1.10
N ASP A 178 -1.77 3.63 -1.66
CA ASP A 178 -2.82 4.62 -1.65
C ASP A 178 -3.93 4.27 -2.64
N SER A 179 -5.16 4.28 -2.15
CA SER A 179 -6.37 4.16 -2.96
C SER A 179 -6.54 2.82 -3.69
N ALA A 180 -5.80 1.76 -3.32
CA ALA A 180 -5.84 0.46 -3.99
C ALA A 180 -7.23 -0.19 -4.03
N GLY A 181 -8.01 0.00 -2.96
CA GLY A 181 -9.36 -0.55 -2.83
C GLY A 181 -10.49 0.44 -3.10
N ILE A 182 -10.19 1.64 -3.61
CA ILE A 182 -11.21 2.66 -3.89
C ILE A 182 -11.83 2.40 -5.25
N VAL A 183 -13.14 2.16 -5.25
CA VAL A 183 -13.94 1.93 -6.46
C VAL A 183 -14.94 3.07 -6.59
N TYR A 184 -14.97 3.77 -7.72
CA TYR A 184 -15.84 4.92 -7.91
C TYR A 184 -17.22 4.53 -8.45
N GLY A 185 -17.32 3.48 -9.28
CA GLY A 185 -18.57 2.93 -9.79
C GLY A 185 -18.87 3.31 -11.26
N GLN A 186 -20.00 2.82 -11.76
CA GLN A 186 -20.30 2.72 -13.21
C GLN A 186 -20.80 4.01 -13.89
N GLN A 187 -20.79 5.17 -13.22
CA GLN A 187 -21.09 6.43 -13.90
C GLN A 187 -19.94 6.77 -14.85
N SER A 188 -20.22 7.30 -16.05
CA SER A 188 -19.26 7.34 -17.17
C SER A 188 -17.91 8.01 -16.88
N ASN A 189 -17.87 9.01 -15.99
CA ASN A 189 -16.63 9.66 -15.53
C ASN A 189 -15.94 8.90 -14.37
N LYS A 190 -16.69 8.16 -13.56
CA LYS A 190 -16.21 7.30 -12.47
C LYS A 190 -15.64 5.97 -12.99
N HIS A 191 -16.23 5.42 -14.05
CA HIS A 191 -15.76 4.19 -14.70
C HIS A 191 -14.33 4.34 -15.26
N GLN A 192 -14.05 5.48 -15.91
CA GLN A 192 -12.70 5.78 -16.43
C GLN A 192 -11.64 5.90 -15.31
N LEU A 193 -12.04 6.36 -14.12
CA LEU A 193 -11.15 6.38 -12.95
C LEU A 193 -10.85 4.97 -12.46
N ASP A 194 -11.84 4.08 -12.47
CA ASP A 194 -11.66 2.68 -12.08
C ASP A 194 -10.73 1.95 -13.06
N ASP A 195 -10.91 2.12 -14.38
CA ASP A 195 -10.04 1.53 -15.40
C ASP A 195 -8.58 1.99 -15.25
N SER A 196 -8.40 3.31 -15.08
CA SER A 196 -7.07 3.89 -14.90
C SER A 196 -6.43 3.43 -13.59
N SER A 197 -7.23 3.27 -12.54
CA SER A 197 -6.79 2.74 -11.25
C SER A 197 -6.34 1.27 -11.38
N ILE A 198 -7.11 0.42 -12.08
CA ILE A 198 -6.72 -0.97 -12.33
C ILE A 198 -5.40 -1.04 -13.12
N LYS A 199 -5.24 -0.19 -14.13
CA LYS A 199 -4.01 -0.13 -14.93
C LYS A 199 -2.79 0.30 -14.10
N ASN A 200 -2.97 1.26 -13.19
CA ASN A 200 -1.92 1.66 -12.25
C ASN A 200 -1.58 0.54 -11.27
N LEU A 201 -2.58 -0.16 -10.72
CA LEU A 201 -2.36 -1.32 -9.87
C LEU A 201 -1.54 -2.38 -10.61
N GLU A 202 -1.90 -2.71 -11.85
CA GLU A 202 -1.17 -3.67 -12.67
C GLU A 202 0.31 -3.26 -12.88
N ILE A 203 0.57 -1.99 -13.19
CA ILE A 203 1.93 -1.43 -13.31
C ILE A 203 2.74 -1.65 -12.04
N ILE A 204 2.17 -1.30 -10.88
CA ILE A 204 2.84 -1.43 -9.59
C ILE A 204 3.12 -2.90 -9.27
N MET A 205 2.13 -3.76 -9.50
CA MET A 205 2.20 -5.18 -9.18
C MET A 205 3.23 -5.92 -10.03
N ARG A 206 3.46 -5.53 -11.29
CA ARG A 206 4.55 -6.08 -12.12
C ARG A 206 5.94 -5.89 -11.51
N LYS A 207 6.17 -4.86 -10.69
CA LYS A 207 7.45 -4.65 -9.98
C LYS A 207 7.52 -5.41 -8.66
N ILE A 208 6.43 -5.46 -7.88
CA ILE A 208 6.47 -6.02 -6.52
C ILE A 208 6.14 -7.52 -6.44
N ALA A 209 5.33 -8.03 -7.36
CA ALA A 209 4.98 -9.44 -7.49
C ALA A 209 4.81 -9.79 -8.99
N PRO A 210 5.93 -9.89 -9.74
CA PRO A 210 5.89 -10.18 -11.17
C PRO A 210 5.23 -11.53 -11.50
N GLU A 211 5.38 -12.53 -10.64
CA GLU A 211 4.79 -13.86 -10.83
C GLU A 211 3.38 -13.92 -10.24
N LYS A 212 2.42 -14.35 -11.04
CA LYS A 212 0.99 -14.39 -10.66
C LYS A 212 0.66 -15.41 -9.55
N ASN A 213 1.59 -16.30 -9.22
CA ASN A 213 1.46 -17.29 -8.14
C ASN A 213 2.20 -16.91 -6.85
N GLN A 214 2.88 -15.76 -6.80
CA GLN A 214 3.49 -15.25 -5.57
C GLN A 214 2.42 -15.06 -4.50
N ALA A 215 2.71 -15.48 -3.26
CA ALA A 215 1.81 -15.25 -2.14
C ALA A 215 1.74 -13.75 -1.85
N ILE A 216 0.52 -13.21 -1.85
CA ILE A 216 0.25 -11.80 -1.56
C ILE A 216 -0.79 -11.74 -0.44
N ALA A 217 -0.46 -11.08 0.66
CA ALA A 217 -1.41 -10.73 1.70
C ALA A 217 -1.83 -9.27 1.58
N VAL A 218 -3.13 -9.02 1.61
CA VAL A 218 -3.70 -7.67 1.64
C VAL A 218 -4.44 -7.44 2.95
N PHE A 219 -4.22 -6.28 3.54
CA PHE A 219 -4.88 -5.86 4.78
C PHE A 219 -5.16 -4.35 4.79
N CYS A 220 -5.98 -3.93 5.77
CA CYS A 220 -6.33 -2.55 6.06
C CYS A 220 -6.45 -2.38 7.59
N ALA A 221 -7.24 -1.42 8.08
CA ALA A 221 -7.42 -1.12 9.49
C ALA A 221 -8.07 -2.27 10.28
N SER A 222 -9.19 -2.82 9.81
CA SER A 222 -10.05 -3.72 10.59
C SER A 222 -10.87 -4.67 9.69
N PRO A 223 -11.61 -5.64 10.28
CA PRO A 223 -12.48 -6.54 9.52
C PRO A 223 -13.58 -5.85 8.69
N GLU A 224 -13.96 -4.63 9.03
CA GLU A 224 -14.97 -3.86 8.29
C GLU A 224 -14.38 -3.08 7.11
N CYS A 225 -13.06 -3.13 6.89
CA CYS A 225 -12.42 -2.33 5.84
C CYS A 225 -12.51 -2.99 4.46
N TRP A 226 -13.45 -2.49 3.65
CA TRP A 226 -13.66 -2.90 2.27
C TRP A 226 -12.50 -2.56 1.34
N MET A 227 -11.62 -1.62 1.67
CA MET A 227 -10.46 -1.34 0.81
C MET A 227 -9.54 -2.56 0.66
N SER A 228 -9.37 -3.37 1.70
CA SER A 228 -8.58 -4.60 1.62
C SER A 228 -9.26 -5.66 0.74
N LEU A 229 -10.58 -5.83 0.89
CA LEU A 229 -11.35 -6.80 0.12
C LEU A 229 -11.47 -6.40 -1.37
N ASN A 230 -11.76 -5.14 -1.65
CA ASN A 230 -11.77 -4.61 -3.02
C ASN A 230 -10.40 -4.77 -3.70
N THR A 231 -9.31 -4.56 -2.95
CA THR A 231 -7.95 -4.78 -3.49
C THR A 231 -7.71 -6.26 -3.81
N ILE A 232 -8.18 -7.19 -2.97
CA ILE A 232 -8.14 -8.63 -3.24
C ILE A 232 -8.87 -8.98 -4.53
N MET A 233 -10.10 -8.50 -4.71
CA MET A 233 -10.89 -8.73 -5.92
C MET A 233 -10.18 -8.21 -7.17
N ARG A 234 -9.64 -6.98 -7.10
CA ARG A 234 -8.88 -6.39 -8.21
C ARG A 234 -7.63 -7.20 -8.55
N LEU A 235 -6.89 -7.71 -7.56
CA LEU A 235 -5.72 -8.55 -7.80
C LEU A 235 -6.12 -9.90 -8.43
N HIS A 236 -7.23 -10.49 -7.97
CA HIS A 236 -7.77 -11.70 -8.55
C HIS A 236 -8.14 -11.51 -10.03
N ASP A 237 -8.81 -10.39 -10.35
CA ASP A 237 -9.18 -10.06 -11.74
C ASP A 237 -7.97 -9.76 -12.62
N LEU A 238 -6.87 -9.27 -12.03
CA LEU A 238 -5.56 -9.15 -12.68
C LEU A 238 -4.81 -10.50 -12.81
N GLY A 239 -5.43 -11.61 -12.43
CA GLY A 239 -4.93 -12.98 -12.58
C GLY A 239 -3.99 -13.46 -11.47
N TYR A 240 -3.90 -12.77 -10.34
CA TYR A 240 -3.15 -13.28 -9.19
C TYR A 240 -3.91 -14.43 -8.51
N THR A 241 -3.22 -15.53 -8.24
CA THR A 241 -3.85 -16.80 -7.84
C THR A 241 -3.58 -17.20 -6.39
N ASN A 242 -2.53 -16.65 -5.77
CA ASN A 242 -2.14 -16.97 -4.41
C ASN A 242 -2.40 -15.78 -3.47
N LEU A 243 -3.68 -15.46 -3.33
CA LEU A 243 -4.14 -14.29 -2.58
C LEU A 243 -4.57 -14.68 -1.17
N HIS A 244 -4.10 -13.89 -0.21
CA HIS A 244 -4.42 -13.99 1.20
C HIS A 244 -5.10 -12.70 1.67
N TRP A 245 -6.31 -12.81 2.19
CA TRP A 245 -6.98 -11.67 2.80
C TRP A 245 -6.78 -11.70 4.31
N TYR A 246 -5.96 -10.79 4.83
CA TYR A 246 -5.80 -10.63 6.28
C TYR A 246 -6.88 -9.67 6.79
N ARG A 247 -8.09 -10.22 6.90
CA ARG A 247 -9.32 -9.51 7.28
C ARG A 247 -9.20 -8.79 8.63
N GLY A 248 -8.54 -9.40 9.61
CA GLY A 248 -8.34 -8.85 10.95
C GLY A 248 -7.70 -7.45 10.97
N GLY A 249 -6.90 -7.14 9.94
CA GLY A 249 -6.27 -5.84 9.77
C GLY A 249 -5.30 -5.47 10.90
N LEU A 250 -4.96 -4.18 10.96
CA LEU A 250 -4.14 -3.63 12.04
C LEU A 250 -4.79 -3.81 13.42
N THR A 251 -6.12 -3.82 13.52
CA THR A 251 -6.82 -4.07 14.79
C THR A 251 -6.44 -5.44 15.37
N ALA A 252 -6.60 -6.53 14.62
CA ALA A 252 -6.20 -7.86 15.10
C ALA A 252 -4.69 -7.93 15.38
N TRP A 253 -3.88 -7.32 14.51
CA TRP A 253 -2.42 -7.30 14.66
C TRP A 253 -1.97 -6.66 15.99
N MET A 254 -2.55 -5.50 16.33
CA MET A 254 -2.25 -4.79 17.57
C MET A 254 -2.82 -5.50 18.80
N VAL A 255 -4.02 -6.10 18.70
CA VAL A 255 -4.58 -6.92 19.78
C VAL A 255 -3.72 -8.15 20.07
N ALA A 256 -3.05 -8.71 19.07
CA ALA A 256 -2.05 -9.78 19.23
C ALA A 256 -0.73 -9.29 19.88
N GLN A 257 -0.61 -7.98 20.12
CA GLN A 257 0.58 -7.27 20.63
C GLN A 257 1.81 -7.48 19.73
N LEU A 258 1.58 -7.53 18.42
CA LEU A 258 2.66 -7.61 17.43
C LEU A 258 3.21 -6.21 17.13
N PRO A 259 4.51 -6.10 16.81
CA PRO A 259 5.12 -4.81 16.53
C PRO A 259 4.60 -4.24 15.22
N THR A 260 4.38 -2.93 15.21
CA THR A 260 4.16 -2.10 14.03
C THR A 260 5.41 -1.27 13.74
N VAL A 261 5.43 -0.65 12.56
CA VAL A 261 6.42 0.35 12.16
C VAL A 261 5.73 1.56 11.57
N LYS A 262 6.38 2.72 11.62
CA LYS A 262 5.88 3.92 10.93
C LYS A 262 5.75 3.65 9.43
N ALA A 263 4.57 3.85 8.89
CA ALA A 263 4.29 3.66 7.47
C ALA A 263 5.03 4.70 6.62
N VAL A 264 5.50 4.26 5.45
CA VAL A 264 6.07 5.11 4.41
C VAL A 264 5.31 4.84 3.11
N PRO A 265 4.93 5.87 2.33
CA PRO A 265 4.21 5.68 1.07
C PRO A 265 5.05 4.86 0.08
N PHE A 266 4.42 3.86 -0.54
CA PHE A 266 5.04 3.08 -1.60
C PHE A 266 4.57 3.51 -2.99
N ALA A 267 3.26 3.58 -3.20
CA ALA A 267 2.68 3.96 -4.48
C ALA A 267 1.23 4.45 -4.30
N THR A 268 0.70 5.13 -5.32
CA THR A 268 -0.74 5.37 -5.46
C THR A 268 -1.33 4.59 -6.63
N VAL A 269 -2.49 3.99 -6.41
CA VAL A 269 -3.29 3.41 -7.47
C VAL A 269 -4.17 4.48 -8.12
N TRP A 270 -4.38 5.61 -7.44
CA TRP A 270 -5.18 6.71 -7.95
C TRP A 270 -4.66 7.26 -9.28
N ALA A 271 -5.57 7.43 -10.22
CA ALA A 271 -5.30 8.05 -11.50
C ALA A 271 -5.89 9.46 -11.54
N LYS A 272 -5.06 10.41 -11.94
CA LYS A 272 -5.51 11.75 -12.31
C LYS A 272 -6.25 11.70 -13.67
N GLN A 273 -7.36 12.43 -13.78
CA GLN A 273 -8.00 12.76 -15.06
C GLN A 273 -7.19 13.81 -15.83
#